data_AF-A0A6A6TY04-F1
#
_entry.id   AF-A0A6A6TY04-F1
#
_cell.length_a   1.000
_cell.length_b   1.000
_cell.length_c   1.000
_cell.angle_alpha   90.00
_cell.angle_beta   90.00
_cell.angle_gamma   90.00
#
_symmetry.space_group_name_H-M   'P 1'
#
loop_
_entity.id
_entity.type
_entity.pdbx_description
1 polymer ?
#
loop_
_entity_poly.entity_id
_entity_poly.type
_entity_poly.pdbx_seq_one_letter_code
_entity_poly.pdbx_strand_id
1 'polypeptide(L)'
;MAISLKLLGSLVLLAHQSNAEFSWDFNNKAQFAETPASAANPNITKLEPQFFKDLKSQRVRVKYGPHSVPSSKVIGGMATFLDRNAAKPCDDCLITYMHAGLEYPNGTVANSDTGMWLHHSVAINVGRKDTVCQASELAPQRFFASGNERTPVDLSVGGTSKTGYYLKAKDKMFMLMELMNEIPEMRDAVMTVDYEFIPGMPKGFQALDTIWLDIGGCMNSDVPPTSNTTSDYTMQPAFKMPMDGMILGMGSHLHDGGTHLTVTKNDKEICNSVATYGAAPGYIDSNMMPGMNMTGMQGMEGMKGMPGMDKPMAMMHVSNISSCYKPDNAEFKTGDEFQIKAFYDMTKHMGMYEADGKMSPIMGISIMYVVPQMKKMTGGENGGENGKGGGMKGGMNGTMTGGTGVSGGKNSTMPEMSLGMKNSVGIAGLAAAVFVALLI
;
A
#
# COMPACT_ATOMS: atom_id res chain seq x y z
N MET A 1 55.37 -26.87 32.47
CA MET A 1 56.20 -26.26 31.40
C MET A 1 55.97 -27.04 30.11
N ALA A 2 55.70 -26.34 29.00
CA ALA A 2 55.53 -26.81 27.60
C ALA A 2 54.30 -27.72 27.32
N ILE A 3 53.19 -27.19 26.77
CA ILE A 3 52.88 -26.90 25.34
C ILE A 3 52.72 -28.16 24.48
N SER A 4 51.48 -28.45 24.09
CA SER A 4 51.14 -28.87 22.71
C SER A 4 49.65 -28.64 22.47
N LEU A 5 49.36 -27.60 21.68
CA LEU A 5 48.04 -27.20 21.20
C LEU A 5 47.88 -27.85 19.81
N LYS A 6 46.92 -28.76 19.64
CA LYS A 6 46.50 -29.24 18.31
C LYS A 6 45.11 -28.69 17.99
N LEU A 7 45.09 -27.78 17.01
CA LEU A 7 43.92 -27.30 16.30
C LEU A 7 43.11 -28.48 15.74
N LEU A 8 41.81 -28.47 15.98
CA LEU A 8 40.79 -29.04 15.10
C LEU A 8 39.67 -27.99 15.00
N GLY A 9 39.78 -27.14 13.98
CA GLY A 9 38.72 -26.25 13.57
C GLY A 9 37.71 -27.03 12.73
N SER A 10 36.51 -27.25 13.28
CA SER A 10 35.34 -27.62 12.48
C SER A 10 34.63 -26.33 12.09
N LEU A 11 34.88 -25.92 10.85
CA LEU A 11 34.18 -24.88 10.13
C LEU A 11 32.78 -25.41 9.78
N VAL A 12 31.78 -25.08 10.60
CA VAL A 12 30.37 -25.25 10.22
C VAL A 12 30.02 -24.11 9.27
N LEU A 13 30.19 -24.37 7.97
CA LEU A 13 29.63 -23.55 6.92
C LEU A 13 28.11 -23.76 6.93
N LEU A 14 27.38 -22.92 7.66
CA LEU A 14 25.95 -22.74 7.45
C LEU A 14 25.78 -22.13 6.06
N ALA A 15 25.40 -22.96 5.09
CA ALA A 15 24.84 -22.50 3.84
C ALA A 15 23.49 -21.85 4.14
N HIS A 16 23.50 -20.55 4.49
CA HIS A 16 22.37 -19.69 4.21
C HIS A 16 22.25 -19.62 2.68
N GLN A 17 21.37 -20.44 2.11
CA GLN A 17 20.85 -20.15 0.78
C GLN A 17 20.23 -18.76 0.86
N SER A 18 20.87 -17.82 0.17
CA SER A 18 20.39 -16.47 -0.03
C SER A 18 19.00 -16.54 -0.67
N ASN A 19 17.97 -16.32 0.13
CA ASN A 19 16.79 -15.64 -0.38
C ASN A 19 17.33 -14.33 -0.96
N ALA A 20 17.32 -14.18 -2.28
CA ALA A 20 17.63 -12.90 -2.88
C ALA A 20 16.67 -11.90 -2.23
N GLU A 21 17.21 -11.00 -1.42
CA GLU A 21 16.45 -9.93 -0.78
C GLU A 21 15.79 -9.15 -1.91
N PHE A 22 14.50 -9.38 -2.11
CA PHE A 22 13.71 -8.64 -3.08
C PHE A 22 13.46 -7.26 -2.46
N SER A 23 14.47 -6.39 -2.57
CA SER A 23 14.33 -4.98 -2.26
C SER A 23 13.68 -4.31 -3.47
N TRP A 24 12.56 -3.64 -3.27
CA TRP A 24 11.96 -2.80 -4.30
C TRP A 24 12.88 -1.62 -4.57
N ASP A 25 13.64 -1.72 -5.66
CA ASP A 25 14.34 -0.57 -6.20
C ASP A 25 13.33 0.18 -7.08
N PHE A 26 12.65 1.15 -6.48
CA PHE A 26 11.76 2.04 -7.22
C PHE A 26 12.47 2.84 -8.31
N ASN A 27 13.76 2.69 -8.58
CA ASN A 27 14.42 3.26 -9.76
C ASN A 27 14.72 2.19 -10.84
N ASN A 28 14.61 0.90 -10.52
CA ASN A 28 14.87 -0.19 -11.45
C ASN A 28 13.67 -0.44 -12.37
N LYS A 29 13.75 0.08 -13.59
CA LYS A 29 12.73 -0.12 -14.63
C LYS A 29 12.51 -1.58 -15.03
N ALA A 30 13.48 -2.47 -14.80
CA ALA A 30 13.33 -3.89 -15.15
C ALA A 30 12.45 -4.65 -14.15
N GLN A 31 12.21 -4.11 -12.95
CA GLN A 31 11.32 -4.72 -11.94
C GLN A 31 9.83 -4.49 -12.23
N PHE A 32 9.49 -3.53 -13.08
CA PHE A 32 8.11 -3.12 -13.29
C PHE A 32 7.77 -3.14 -14.77
N ALA A 33 6.61 -3.71 -15.11
CA ALA A 33 6.04 -3.43 -16.42
C ALA A 33 5.78 -1.92 -16.49
N GLU A 34 6.44 -1.23 -17.43
CA GLU A 34 6.18 0.19 -17.62
C GLU A 34 4.72 0.37 -18.02
N THR A 35 3.97 1.07 -17.18
CA THR A 35 2.69 1.62 -17.59
C THR A 35 2.97 2.48 -18.83
N PRO A 36 2.36 2.22 -20.00
CA PRO A 36 2.50 3.09 -21.15
C PRO A 36 2.32 4.52 -20.66
N ALA A 37 3.27 5.42 -20.97
CA ALA A 37 3.24 6.80 -20.48
C ALA A 37 1.81 7.31 -20.54
N SER A 38 1.18 7.41 -19.36
CA SER A 38 -0.26 7.61 -19.25
C SER A 38 -0.62 8.73 -20.21
N ALA A 39 -1.44 8.43 -21.23
CA ALA A 39 -2.09 9.47 -21.99
C ALA A 39 -2.68 10.40 -20.94
N ALA A 40 -2.24 11.66 -20.92
CA ALA A 40 -2.29 12.60 -19.80
C ALA A 40 -3.70 12.92 -19.22
N ASN A 41 -4.50 11.91 -18.89
CA ASN A 41 -5.88 12.01 -18.47
C ASN A 41 -6.23 10.80 -17.61
N PRO A 42 -6.15 10.93 -16.27
CA PRO A 42 -6.97 10.07 -15.44
C PRO A 42 -8.43 10.25 -15.83
N ASN A 43 -9.14 9.14 -16.07
CA ASN A 43 -10.59 9.15 -16.21
C ASN A 43 -11.22 9.38 -14.82
N ILE A 44 -11.11 10.61 -14.31
CA ILE A 44 -11.66 11.02 -13.01
C ILE A 44 -13.16 11.22 -13.17
N THR A 45 -13.94 10.36 -12.53
CA THR A 45 -15.40 10.47 -12.49
C THR A 45 -15.83 11.06 -11.16
N LYS A 46 -16.68 12.09 -11.16
CA LYS A 46 -17.24 12.65 -9.92
C LYS A 46 -18.28 11.69 -9.34
N LEU A 47 -18.25 11.52 -8.02
CA LEU A 47 -19.21 10.76 -7.24
C LEU A 47 -19.89 11.69 -6.23
N GLU A 48 -21.01 11.27 -5.66
CA GLU A 48 -21.67 12.02 -4.60
C GLU A 48 -20.85 11.90 -3.29
N PRO A 49 -20.45 13.03 -2.66
CA PRO A 49 -19.79 13.00 -1.35
C PRO A 49 -20.68 12.37 -0.28
N GLN A 50 -20.08 11.69 0.68
CA GLN A 50 -20.79 11.02 1.77
C GLN A 50 -20.76 11.85 3.05
N PHE A 51 -19.62 12.49 3.33
CA PHE A 51 -19.31 13.20 4.57
C PHE A 51 -18.98 14.67 4.31
N PHE A 52 -19.11 15.50 5.34
CA PHE A 52 -18.66 16.91 5.33
C PHE A 52 -19.13 17.75 4.12
N LYS A 53 -20.37 17.55 3.65
CA LYS A 53 -20.93 18.28 2.50
C LYS A 53 -20.95 19.79 2.73
N ASP A 54 -21.18 20.22 3.96
CA ASP A 54 -21.13 21.61 4.42
C ASP A 54 -19.74 22.25 4.23
N LEU A 55 -18.68 21.44 4.21
CA LEU A 55 -17.30 21.87 3.95
C LEU A 55 -16.90 21.74 2.48
N LYS A 56 -17.87 21.56 1.57
CA LYS A 56 -17.62 21.36 0.13
C LYS A 56 -16.74 20.13 -0.15
N SER A 57 -16.94 19.07 0.63
CA SER A 57 -16.35 17.75 0.36
C SER A 57 -16.62 17.32 -1.09
N GLN A 58 -15.65 16.65 -1.70
CA GLN A 58 -15.73 16.11 -3.05
C GLN A 58 -15.39 14.62 -3.01
N ARG A 59 -16.06 13.85 -3.85
CA ARG A 59 -15.75 12.44 -4.06
C ARG A 59 -15.51 12.17 -5.53
N VAL A 60 -14.47 11.40 -5.83
CA VAL A 60 -14.07 11.06 -7.20
C VAL A 60 -13.65 9.60 -7.28
N ARG A 61 -13.90 8.97 -8.41
CA ARG A 61 -13.24 7.73 -8.82
C ARG A 61 -12.10 8.07 -9.75
N VAL A 62 -10.89 7.68 -9.39
CA VAL A 62 -9.71 7.75 -10.27
C VAL A 62 -9.45 6.37 -10.85
N LYS A 63 -9.15 6.30 -12.16
CA LYS A 63 -8.80 5.07 -12.87
C LYS A 63 -7.29 5.05 -13.18
N TYR A 64 -6.64 3.93 -12.90
CA TYR A 64 -5.23 3.64 -13.19
C TYR A 64 -5.17 2.43 -14.14
N GLY A 65 -4.62 2.65 -15.34
CA GLY A 65 -4.62 1.68 -16.44
C GLY A 65 -5.36 2.17 -17.69
N PRO A 66 -5.74 1.27 -18.61
CA PRO A 66 -5.70 -0.19 -18.49
C PRO A 66 -4.28 -0.77 -18.45
N HIS A 67 -4.14 -1.91 -17.78
CA HIS A 67 -2.93 -2.72 -17.70
C HIS A 67 -3.20 -4.10 -18.30
N SER A 68 -2.34 -4.54 -19.22
CA SER A 68 -2.41 -5.89 -19.78
C SER A 68 -1.77 -6.90 -18.82
N VAL A 69 -2.61 -7.67 -18.14
CA VAL A 69 -2.23 -8.68 -17.15
C VAL A 69 -1.97 -10.00 -17.88
N PRO A 70 -0.80 -10.64 -17.66
CA PRO A 70 -0.39 -11.81 -18.44
C PRO A 70 -1.34 -13.00 -18.24
N SER A 71 -1.28 -13.96 -19.15
CA SER A 71 -1.95 -15.26 -19.01
C SER A 71 -1.50 -15.98 -17.72
N SER A 72 -2.38 -16.78 -17.11
CA SER A 72 -2.01 -17.65 -15.97
C SER A 72 -0.85 -18.61 -16.26
N LYS A 73 -0.54 -18.85 -17.53
CA LYS A 73 0.61 -19.65 -17.98
C LYS A 73 1.95 -18.92 -17.82
N VAL A 74 1.96 -17.63 -17.50
CA VAL A 74 3.14 -16.80 -17.35
C VAL A 74 3.21 -16.34 -15.89
N ILE A 75 4.05 -16.99 -15.08
CA ILE A 75 4.24 -16.64 -13.65
C ILE A 75 2.89 -16.60 -12.90
N GLY A 76 2.03 -17.59 -13.11
CA GLY A 76 0.70 -17.64 -12.47
C GLY A 76 -0.26 -16.51 -12.90
N GLY A 77 0.09 -15.73 -13.93
CA GLY A 77 -0.69 -14.56 -14.35
C GLY A 77 -0.45 -13.31 -13.52
N MET A 78 0.60 -13.33 -12.69
CA MET A 78 1.01 -12.20 -11.85
C MET A 78 1.79 -11.15 -12.65
N ALA A 79 1.49 -9.88 -12.40
CA ALA A 79 2.32 -8.77 -12.88
C ALA A 79 2.27 -7.57 -11.92
N THR A 80 3.43 -6.95 -11.71
CA THR A 80 3.56 -5.69 -10.98
C THR A 80 3.73 -4.52 -11.94
N PHE A 81 2.90 -3.50 -11.74
CA PHE A 81 2.90 -2.23 -12.46
C PHE A 81 3.20 -1.10 -11.48
N LEU A 82 4.02 -0.15 -11.91
CA LEU A 82 4.30 1.06 -11.15
C LEU A 82 3.93 2.27 -12.00
N ASP A 83 2.86 2.96 -11.63
CA ASP A 83 2.50 4.25 -12.22
C ASP A 83 3.16 5.38 -11.43
N ARG A 84 4.23 5.93 -12.00
CA ARG A 84 4.99 7.06 -11.42
C ARG A 84 4.33 8.41 -11.62
N ASN A 85 3.34 8.48 -12.50
CA ASN A 85 2.57 9.67 -12.79
C ASN A 85 1.11 9.49 -12.33
N ALA A 86 0.91 8.64 -11.32
CA ALA A 86 -0.41 8.32 -10.80
C ALA A 86 -1.16 9.61 -10.45
N ALA A 87 -2.33 9.75 -11.07
CA ALA A 87 -3.14 10.93 -10.88
C ALA A 87 -3.61 11.06 -9.44
N LYS A 88 -3.38 12.22 -8.85
CA LYS A 88 -3.91 12.55 -7.53
C LYS A 88 -5.42 12.81 -7.64
N PRO A 89 -6.22 12.48 -6.60
CA PRO A 89 -7.64 12.85 -6.58
C PRO A 89 -7.85 14.37 -6.48
N CYS A 90 -6.86 15.09 -5.96
CA CYS A 90 -6.87 16.52 -5.73
C CYS A 90 -5.46 17.07 -5.50
N ASP A 91 -5.34 18.40 -5.59
CA ASP A 91 -4.19 19.17 -5.14
C ASP A 91 -4.57 19.95 -3.88
N ASP A 92 -3.71 19.95 -2.86
CA ASP A 92 -3.92 20.67 -1.61
C ASP A 92 -5.29 20.35 -0.96
N CYS A 93 -5.40 19.16 -0.39
CA CYS A 93 -6.67 18.62 0.10
C CYS A 93 -6.46 17.64 1.25
N LEU A 94 -7.49 17.46 2.06
CA LEU A 94 -7.55 16.48 3.12
C LEU A 94 -8.36 15.27 2.67
N ILE A 95 -7.70 14.16 2.36
CA ILE A 95 -8.36 12.90 1.99
C ILE A 95 -8.97 12.26 3.24
N THR A 96 -10.27 12.01 3.20
CA THR A 96 -11.04 11.47 4.32
C THR A 96 -11.53 10.04 4.08
N TYR A 97 -11.53 9.56 2.85
CA TYR A 97 -11.95 8.20 2.50
C TYR A 97 -11.20 7.68 1.28
N MET A 98 -10.88 6.39 1.27
CA MET A 98 -10.25 5.68 0.16
C MET A 98 -10.82 4.26 0.04
N HIS A 99 -11.17 3.83 -1.17
CA HIS A 99 -11.65 2.47 -1.44
C HIS A 99 -11.23 2.04 -2.84
N ALA A 100 -10.41 0.98 -2.91
CA ALA A 100 -9.93 0.46 -4.17
C ALA A 100 -10.93 -0.52 -4.82
N GLY A 101 -10.80 -0.68 -6.12
CA GLY A 101 -11.55 -1.64 -6.90
C GLY A 101 -10.82 -2.00 -8.18
N LEU A 102 -11.37 -2.97 -8.92
CA LEU A 102 -10.85 -3.41 -10.20
C LEU A 102 -12.01 -3.58 -11.19
N GLU A 103 -11.81 -3.05 -12.38
CA GLU A 103 -12.78 -3.10 -13.48
C GLU A 103 -12.09 -3.66 -14.74
N TYR A 104 -12.85 -4.29 -15.61
CA TYR A 104 -12.44 -4.49 -17.00
C TYR A 104 -12.59 -3.17 -17.79
N PRO A 105 -11.95 -3.01 -18.97
CA PRO A 105 -12.05 -1.78 -19.76
C PRO A 105 -13.47 -1.34 -20.14
N ASN A 106 -14.42 -2.28 -20.19
CA ASN A 106 -15.84 -2.01 -20.43
C ASN A 106 -16.59 -1.45 -19.20
N GLY A 107 -15.93 -1.31 -18.04
CA GLY A 107 -16.51 -0.82 -16.79
C GLY A 107 -17.18 -1.87 -15.92
N THR A 108 -17.22 -3.15 -16.32
CA THR A 108 -17.72 -4.22 -15.45
C THR A 108 -16.69 -4.56 -14.37
N VAL A 109 -17.14 -4.92 -13.17
CA VAL A 109 -16.26 -5.31 -12.07
C VAL A 109 -15.43 -6.55 -12.47
N ALA A 110 -14.14 -6.49 -12.20
CA ALA A 110 -13.23 -7.63 -12.27
C ALA A 110 -12.97 -8.11 -10.84
N ASN A 111 -13.14 -9.41 -10.60
CA ASN A 111 -12.89 -10.05 -9.29
C ASN A 111 -12.54 -11.55 -9.47
N SER A 112 -12.25 -12.25 -8.38
CA SER A 112 -11.77 -13.65 -8.39
C SER A 112 -12.76 -14.61 -9.06
N ASP A 113 -14.06 -14.38 -8.91
CA ASP A 113 -15.10 -15.14 -9.58
C ASP A 113 -15.00 -15.10 -11.13
N THR A 114 -14.36 -14.06 -11.66
CA THR A 114 -14.04 -13.90 -13.08
C THR A 114 -12.55 -14.18 -13.39
N GLY A 115 -11.77 -14.65 -12.42
CA GLY A 115 -10.36 -14.99 -12.50
C GLY A 115 -9.40 -13.79 -12.54
N MET A 116 -9.83 -12.60 -12.12
CA MET A 116 -9.01 -11.38 -12.17
C MET A 116 -8.95 -10.72 -10.80
N TRP A 117 -7.75 -10.40 -10.34
CA TRP A 117 -7.53 -9.99 -8.96
C TRP A 117 -6.86 -8.63 -8.86
N LEU A 118 -7.34 -7.84 -7.91
CA LEU A 118 -6.54 -6.75 -7.35
C LEU A 118 -5.65 -7.38 -6.28
N HIS A 119 -4.57 -8.07 -6.69
CA HIS A 119 -3.75 -8.83 -5.75
C HIS A 119 -3.17 -7.91 -4.67
N HIS A 120 -2.44 -6.86 -5.09
CA HIS A 120 -2.03 -5.76 -4.21
C HIS A 120 -2.18 -4.41 -4.89
N SER A 121 -2.40 -3.38 -4.09
CA SER A 121 -2.29 -2.00 -4.52
C SER A 121 -1.78 -1.13 -3.39
N VAL A 122 -0.89 -0.19 -3.71
CA VAL A 122 -0.28 0.70 -2.74
C VAL A 122 -0.15 2.09 -3.32
N ALA A 123 -0.77 3.08 -2.67
CA ALA A 123 -0.54 4.48 -2.97
C ALA A 123 0.65 5.00 -2.15
N ILE A 124 1.60 5.61 -2.86
CA ILE A 124 2.89 5.99 -2.32
C ILE A 124 3.08 7.50 -2.50
N ASN A 125 3.35 8.22 -1.42
CA ASN A 125 3.73 9.63 -1.47
C ASN A 125 5.26 9.74 -1.46
N VAL A 126 5.84 10.00 -2.62
CA VAL A 126 7.30 10.08 -2.78
C VAL A 126 7.91 11.40 -2.28
N GLY A 127 7.07 12.35 -1.86
CA GLY A 127 7.50 13.57 -1.19
C GLY A 127 7.69 13.40 0.33
N ARG A 128 7.41 12.21 0.87
CA ARG A 128 7.45 11.89 2.30
C ARG A 128 8.20 10.59 2.54
N LYS A 129 8.75 10.45 3.75
CA LYS A 129 9.48 9.25 4.16
C LYS A 129 8.57 8.29 4.90
N ASP A 130 8.78 7.00 4.69
CA ASP A 130 8.16 5.95 5.49
C ASP A 130 8.75 5.96 6.92
N THR A 131 7.87 6.02 7.93
CA THR A 131 8.25 6.17 9.33
C THR A 131 8.83 4.88 9.93
N VAL A 132 8.54 3.71 9.36
CA VAL A 132 9.01 2.41 9.86
C VAL A 132 10.34 2.04 9.20
N CYS A 133 10.44 2.28 7.89
CA CYS A 133 11.58 1.92 7.06
C CYS A 133 12.79 2.88 7.15
N GLN A 134 13.04 3.52 8.30
CA GLN A 134 14.00 4.65 8.42
C GLN A 134 15.44 4.32 8.03
N ALA A 135 15.87 3.05 8.12
CA ALA A 135 17.21 2.62 7.70
C ALA A 135 17.43 2.75 6.19
N SER A 136 16.35 2.74 5.40
CA SER A 136 16.35 3.06 3.98
C SER A 136 15.96 4.54 3.84
N GLU A 137 16.94 5.44 3.79
CA GLU A 137 16.70 6.90 3.65
C GLU A 137 15.85 7.28 2.42
N LEU A 138 15.61 6.32 1.52
CA LEU A 138 14.90 6.44 0.25
C LEU A 138 13.48 5.83 0.27
N ALA A 139 13.02 5.21 1.36
CA ALA A 139 11.70 4.56 1.38
C ALA A 139 10.58 5.63 1.38
N PRO A 140 9.79 5.75 0.30
CA PRO A 140 8.72 6.72 0.24
C PRO A 140 7.53 6.28 1.11
N GLN A 141 6.75 7.23 1.61
CA GLN A 141 5.62 6.91 2.49
C GLN A 141 4.52 6.16 1.75
N ARG A 142 4.21 4.95 2.22
CA ARG A 142 3.01 4.20 1.83
C ARG A 142 1.84 4.67 2.70
N PHE A 143 0.82 5.26 2.09
CA PHE A 143 -0.27 5.91 2.84
C PHE A 143 -1.65 5.28 2.63
N PHE A 144 -1.77 4.37 1.67
CA PHE A 144 -2.97 3.59 1.42
C PHE A 144 -2.57 2.28 0.75
N ALA A 145 -3.25 1.19 1.12
CA ALA A 145 -3.16 -0.06 0.40
C ALA A 145 -4.49 -0.80 0.41
N SER A 146 -4.64 -1.71 -0.53
CA SER A 146 -5.75 -2.64 -0.63
C SER A 146 -5.30 -3.87 -1.40
N GLY A 147 -5.73 -5.06 -0.98
CA GLY A 147 -5.75 -6.24 -1.83
C GLY A 147 -7.14 -6.48 -2.41
N ASN A 148 -7.40 -7.74 -2.77
CA ASN A 148 -8.65 -8.09 -3.44
C ASN A 148 -9.85 -7.98 -2.49
N GLU A 149 -9.61 -8.04 -1.18
CA GLU A 149 -10.59 -7.81 -0.12
C GLU A 149 -11.25 -6.42 -0.16
N ARG A 150 -10.60 -5.42 -0.79
CA ARG A 150 -11.15 -4.07 -1.05
C ARG A 150 -11.72 -3.40 0.21
N THR A 151 -11.12 -3.62 1.37
CA THR A 151 -11.58 -3.02 2.62
C THR A 151 -11.48 -1.48 2.52
N PRO A 152 -12.57 -0.73 2.74
CA PRO A 152 -12.52 0.72 2.69
C PRO A 152 -11.77 1.33 3.89
N VAL A 153 -11.03 2.39 3.63
CA VAL A 153 -10.38 3.21 4.65
C VAL A 153 -11.19 4.50 4.83
N ASP A 154 -11.82 4.66 5.99
CA ASP A 154 -12.61 5.83 6.37
C ASP A 154 -11.92 6.62 7.48
N LEU A 155 -11.12 7.60 7.07
CA LEU A 155 -10.38 8.50 7.94
C LEU A 155 -11.28 9.57 8.59
N SER A 156 -12.55 9.65 8.18
CA SER A 156 -13.56 10.48 8.83
C SER A 156 -14.32 9.76 9.93
N VAL A 157 -14.23 8.42 10.01
CA VAL A 157 -14.99 7.59 10.96
C VAL A 157 -16.49 7.95 10.90
N GLY A 158 -17.10 7.75 9.74
CA GLY A 158 -18.49 8.08 9.46
C GLY A 158 -18.80 9.58 9.55
N GLY A 159 -17.84 10.45 9.21
CA GLY A 159 -17.97 11.90 9.34
C GLY A 159 -17.86 12.45 10.77
N THR A 160 -17.52 11.63 11.76
CA THR A 160 -17.43 12.05 13.17
C THR A 160 -16.03 12.55 13.58
N SER A 161 -15.00 12.15 12.85
CA SER A 161 -13.61 12.51 13.10
C SER A 161 -13.15 13.60 12.13
N LYS A 162 -12.61 14.70 12.68
CA LYS A 162 -12.04 15.80 11.90
C LYS A 162 -10.59 15.52 11.53
N THR A 163 -10.38 14.43 10.81
CA THR A 163 -9.05 13.91 10.46
C THR A 163 -9.01 13.50 8.99
N GLY A 164 -7.81 13.44 8.43
CA GLY A 164 -7.60 12.88 7.10
C GLY A 164 -6.13 12.89 6.67
N TYR A 165 -5.82 12.22 5.58
CA TYR A 165 -4.50 12.26 4.98
C TYR A 165 -4.36 13.53 4.14
N TYR A 166 -3.58 14.49 4.62
CA TYR A 166 -3.40 15.75 3.91
C TYR A 166 -2.43 15.55 2.76
N LEU A 167 -2.86 15.85 1.53
CA LEU A 167 -2.06 15.77 0.31
C LEU A 167 -1.73 17.19 -0.17
N LYS A 168 -0.44 17.57 -0.15
CA LYS A 168 -0.03 18.93 -0.54
C LYS A 168 -0.03 19.07 -2.05
N ALA A 169 -0.19 20.29 -2.57
CA ALA A 169 -0.10 20.56 -4.01
C ALA A 169 1.20 20.04 -4.65
N LYS A 170 2.34 20.15 -3.94
CA LYS A 170 3.65 19.69 -4.44
C LYS A 170 3.95 18.21 -4.19
N ASP A 171 3.11 17.52 -3.43
CA ASP A 171 3.29 16.08 -3.23
C ASP A 171 3.10 15.36 -4.57
N LYS A 172 3.88 14.31 -4.78
CA LYS A 172 3.77 13.40 -5.90
C LYS A 172 3.31 12.04 -5.38
N MET A 173 2.40 11.42 -6.12
CA MET A 173 1.86 10.11 -5.79
C MET A 173 2.30 9.11 -6.86
N PHE A 174 2.81 7.96 -6.43
CA PHE A 174 2.94 6.77 -7.27
C PHE A 174 1.84 5.78 -6.88
N MET A 175 1.48 4.92 -7.82
CA MET A 175 0.60 3.77 -7.57
C MET A 175 1.35 2.50 -7.95
N LEU A 176 1.60 1.64 -6.98
CA LEU A 176 2.06 0.27 -7.21
C LEU A 176 0.84 -0.62 -7.27
N MET A 177 0.76 -1.46 -8.31
CA MET A 177 -0.34 -2.37 -8.57
C MET A 177 0.22 -3.75 -8.87
N GLU A 178 -0.24 -4.75 -8.15
CA GLU A 178 0.01 -6.14 -8.46
C GLU A 178 -1.32 -6.75 -8.85
N LEU A 179 -1.41 -7.21 -10.09
CA LEU A 179 -2.63 -7.79 -10.65
C LEU A 179 -2.37 -9.24 -10.99
N MET A 180 -3.38 -10.09 -10.76
CA MET A 180 -3.33 -11.51 -11.11
C MET A 180 -4.43 -11.84 -12.09
N ASN A 181 -4.10 -12.68 -13.07
CA ASN A 181 -5.04 -13.21 -14.02
C ASN A 181 -4.96 -14.74 -14.08
N GLU A 182 -6.00 -15.39 -13.59
CA GLU A 182 -6.06 -16.85 -13.47
C GLU A 182 -6.45 -17.55 -14.78
N ILE A 183 -6.93 -16.83 -15.80
CA ILE A 183 -7.31 -17.47 -17.06
C ILE A 183 -6.12 -17.58 -18.03
N PRO A 184 -6.11 -18.57 -18.95
CA PRO A 184 -4.98 -18.82 -19.83
C PRO A 184 -4.80 -17.78 -20.95
N GLU A 185 -5.69 -16.81 -21.08
CA GLU A 185 -5.60 -15.67 -21.99
C GLU A 185 -5.16 -14.41 -21.25
N MET A 186 -4.31 -13.59 -21.88
CA MET A 186 -3.99 -12.24 -21.40
C MET A 186 -5.27 -11.39 -21.34
N ARG A 187 -5.39 -10.54 -20.31
CA ARG A 187 -6.55 -9.66 -20.14
C ARG A 187 -6.16 -8.29 -19.64
N ASP A 188 -6.89 -7.29 -20.08
CA ASP A 188 -6.74 -5.93 -19.56
C ASP A 188 -7.59 -5.72 -18.32
N ALA A 189 -7.05 -5.00 -17.34
CA ALA A 189 -7.76 -4.56 -16.15
C ALA A 189 -7.43 -3.10 -15.83
N VAL A 190 -8.35 -2.42 -15.15
CA VAL A 190 -8.24 -1.03 -14.73
C VAL A 190 -8.45 -0.98 -13.23
N MET A 191 -7.41 -0.59 -12.48
CA MET A 191 -7.57 -0.34 -11.05
C MET A 191 -8.32 0.97 -10.86
N THR A 192 -9.24 1.00 -9.90
CA THR A 192 -9.96 2.21 -9.52
C THR A 192 -9.73 2.53 -8.05
N VAL A 193 -9.70 3.80 -7.69
CA VAL A 193 -9.82 4.21 -6.29
C VAL A 193 -10.85 5.32 -6.17
N ASP A 194 -11.84 5.09 -5.31
CA ASP A 194 -12.77 6.11 -4.86
C ASP A 194 -12.10 6.90 -3.72
N TYR A 195 -11.85 8.18 -3.96
CA TYR A 195 -11.37 9.11 -2.94
C TYR A 195 -12.49 10.05 -2.53
N GLU A 196 -12.61 10.31 -1.24
CA GLU A 196 -13.34 11.48 -0.73
C GLU A 196 -12.38 12.41 -0.01
N PHE A 197 -12.53 13.71 -0.23
CA PHE A 197 -11.64 14.71 0.31
C PHE A 197 -12.32 16.07 0.50
N ILE A 198 -11.75 16.88 1.40
CA ILE A 198 -12.11 18.28 1.59
C ILE A 198 -11.01 19.15 0.96
N PRO A 199 -11.32 20.15 0.12
CA PRO A 199 -10.31 21.09 -0.37
C PRO A 199 -9.60 21.83 0.77
N GLY A 200 -8.27 21.91 0.70
CA GLY A 200 -7.41 22.51 1.71
C GLY A 200 -7.37 21.75 3.04
N MET A 201 -7.03 22.47 4.11
CA MET A 201 -7.06 21.99 5.49
C MET A 201 -8.10 22.81 6.28
N PRO A 202 -9.32 22.30 6.51
CA PRO A 202 -10.35 23.04 7.23
C PRO A 202 -9.94 23.32 8.69
N LYS A 203 -10.42 24.44 9.23
CA LYS A 203 -10.13 24.83 10.63
C LYS A 203 -10.60 23.73 11.60
N GLY A 204 -9.71 23.32 12.49
CA GLY A 204 -10.00 22.31 13.51
C GLY A 204 -9.91 20.86 13.00
N PHE A 205 -9.47 20.64 11.77
CA PHE A 205 -9.06 19.32 11.28
C PHE A 205 -7.58 19.09 11.55
N GLN A 206 -7.21 17.80 11.63
CA GLN A 206 -5.82 17.36 11.83
C GLN A 206 -5.38 16.45 10.69
N ALA A 207 -4.16 16.67 10.20
CA ALA A 207 -3.52 15.77 9.25
C ALA A 207 -3.08 14.49 9.95
N LEU A 208 -3.29 13.36 9.28
CA LEU A 208 -2.78 12.06 9.69
C LEU A 208 -1.40 11.80 9.09
N ASP A 209 -0.66 10.96 9.80
CA ASP A 209 0.51 10.27 9.32
C ASP A 209 0.23 8.76 9.23
N THR A 210 1.04 8.02 8.48
CA THR A 210 0.86 6.57 8.31
C THR A 210 2.07 5.77 8.81
N ILE A 211 1.78 4.68 9.51
CA ILE A 211 2.76 3.72 10.03
C ILE A 211 2.48 2.37 9.37
N TRP A 212 3.41 1.87 8.55
CA TRP A 212 3.27 0.59 7.86
C TRP A 212 4.00 -0.52 8.63
N LEU A 213 3.24 -1.37 9.30
CA LEU A 213 3.75 -2.53 10.03
C LEU A 213 3.60 -3.78 9.17
N ASP A 214 4.60 -4.66 9.19
CA ASP A 214 4.71 -5.75 8.22
C ASP A 214 5.46 -6.95 8.81
N ILE A 215 4.92 -8.16 8.68
CA ILE A 215 5.56 -9.39 9.19
C ILE A 215 6.87 -9.71 8.47
N GLY A 216 7.01 -9.30 7.20
CA GLY A 216 8.24 -9.46 6.42
C GLY A 216 9.27 -8.34 6.70
N GLY A 217 8.89 -7.37 7.54
CA GLY A 217 9.73 -6.23 7.91
C GLY A 217 9.67 -5.10 6.88
N CYS A 218 10.79 -4.42 6.68
CA CYS A 218 10.82 -3.28 5.77
C CYS A 218 10.97 -3.76 4.32
N MET A 219 10.09 -3.27 3.42
CA MET A 219 10.11 -3.49 1.97
C MET A 219 9.86 -4.92 1.47
N ASN A 220 9.91 -5.95 2.31
CA ASN A 220 9.44 -7.28 1.95
C ASN A 220 8.21 -7.61 2.78
N SER A 221 7.12 -7.98 2.12
CA SER A 221 5.83 -8.19 2.78
C SER A 221 5.42 -9.66 2.86
N ASP A 222 6.06 -10.51 2.06
CA ASP A 222 5.79 -11.93 1.97
C ASP A 222 6.80 -12.75 2.79
N VAL A 223 6.28 -13.75 3.50
CA VAL A 223 7.09 -14.75 4.19
C VAL A 223 6.70 -16.17 3.75
N PRO A 224 7.65 -17.12 3.68
CA PRO A 224 7.32 -18.50 3.40
C PRO A 224 6.42 -19.09 4.51
N PRO A 225 5.38 -19.86 4.15
CA PRO A 225 4.57 -20.54 5.15
C PRO A 225 5.40 -21.62 5.88
N THR A 226 5.25 -21.67 7.20
CA THR A 226 5.96 -22.62 8.09
C THR A 226 5.16 -23.89 8.38
N SER A 227 3.86 -23.90 8.06
CA SER A 227 2.92 -24.98 8.33
C SER A 227 1.82 -25.00 7.28
N ASN A 228 1.32 -26.19 6.97
CA ASN A 228 0.13 -26.41 6.13
C ASN A 228 -1.17 -26.56 6.95
N THR A 229 -1.12 -26.29 8.27
CA THR A 229 -2.28 -26.34 9.17
C THR A 229 -2.46 -24.96 9.84
N THR A 230 -2.09 -24.83 11.11
CA THR A 230 -2.12 -23.56 11.84
C THR A 230 -0.71 -23.00 11.93
N SER A 231 -0.57 -21.68 11.76
CA SER A 231 0.69 -20.97 11.98
C SER A 231 0.42 -19.51 12.38
N ASP A 232 1.43 -18.89 12.99
CA ASP A 232 1.41 -17.47 13.26
C ASP A 232 2.77 -16.83 12.95
N TYR A 233 2.74 -15.55 12.57
CA TYR A 233 3.90 -14.82 12.10
C TYR A 233 3.91 -13.47 12.79
N THR A 234 5.02 -13.16 13.44
CA THR A 234 5.18 -11.95 14.23
C THR A 234 6.24 -11.07 13.59
N MET A 235 5.92 -9.79 13.39
CA MET A 235 6.89 -8.80 12.91
C MET A 235 8.07 -8.68 13.88
N GLN A 236 9.29 -8.72 13.35
CA GLN A 236 10.53 -8.60 14.13
C GLN A 236 11.51 -7.60 13.48
N PRO A 237 12.12 -6.68 14.26
CA PRO A 237 11.80 -6.36 15.65
C PRO A 237 10.47 -5.59 15.79
N ALA A 238 9.99 -5.42 17.03
CA ALA A 238 8.91 -4.47 17.30
C ALA A 238 9.31 -3.04 16.89
N PHE A 239 8.36 -2.28 16.36
CA PHE A 239 8.57 -0.92 15.89
C PHE A 239 8.49 0.07 17.06
N LYS A 240 9.53 0.88 17.26
CA LYS A 240 9.57 1.94 18.28
C LYS A 240 9.06 3.25 17.72
N MET A 241 8.01 3.80 18.31
CA MET A 241 7.40 5.04 17.87
C MET A 241 8.34 6.24 18.11
N PRO A 242 8.65 7.07 17.10
CA PRO A 242 9.57 8.20 17.25
C PRO A 242 8.89 9.50 17.73
N MET A 243 7.59 9.44 18.02
CA MET A 243 6.74 10.60 18.27
C MET A 243 5.62 10.28 19.26
N ASP A 244 5.04 11.33 19.81
CA ASP A 244 3.80 11.26 20.58
C ASP A 244 2.61 11.47 19.64
N GLY A 245 1.46 10.87 19.96
CA GLY A 245 0.30 10.96 19.08
C GLY A 245 -0.92 10.20 19.58
N MET A 246 -1.88 10.04 18.68
CA MET A 246 -3.09 9.26 18.88
C MET A 246 -3.39 8.43 17.63
N ILE A 247 -3.79 7.18 17.81
CA ILE A 247 -4.22 6.30 16.71
C ILE A 247 -5.66 6.65 16.35
N LEU A 248 -5.89 7.01 15.09
CA LEU A 248 -7.23 7.16 14.54
C LEU A 248 -7.83 5.80 14.21
N GLY A 249 -7.07 4.97 13.49
CA GLY A 249 -7.53 3.67 13.08
C GLY A 249 -6.43 2.84 12.42
N MET A 250 -6.73 1.56 12.24
CA MET A 250 -5.81 0.56 11.70
C MET A 250 -6.59 -0.29 10.69
N GLY A 251 -6.03 -0.39 9.48
CA GLY A 251 -6.47 -1.34 8.46
C GLY A 251 -5.43 -2.44 8.30
N SER A 252 -5.88 -3.65 7.98
CA SER A 252 -5.00 -4.82 7.90
C SER A 252 -5.21 -5.59 6.60
N HIS A 253 -4.18 -6.31 6.17
CA HIS A 253 -4.18 -7.16 4.99
C HIS A 253 -3.57 -8.54 5.31
N LEU A 254 -4.16 -9.59 4.73
CA LEU A 254 -3.80 -11.00 4.87
C LEU A 254 -4.04 -11.71 3.53
N HIS A 255 -3.22 -12.71 3.22
CA HIS A 255 -3.51 -13.66 2.16
C HIS A 255 -4.57 -14.69 2.62
N ASP A 256 -5.12 -15.45 1.66
CA ASP A 256 -6.04 -16.55 1.97
C ASP A 256 -5.38 -17.59 2.91
N GLY A 257 -6.19 -18.22 3.74
CA GLY A 257 -5.75 -19.00 4.91
C GLY A 257 -5.58 -18.14 6.17
N GLY A 258 -5.45 -16.82 6.01
CA GLY A 258 -5.40 -15.87 7.12
C GLY A 258 -6.75 -15.78 7.84
N THR A 259 -6.73 -15.81 9.16
CA THR A 259 -7.94 -15.72 10.00
C THR A 259 -8.12 -14.34 10.59
N HIS A 260 -7.03 -13.78 11.15
CA HIS A 260 -7.01 -12.46 11.76
C HIS A 260 -5.57 -11.97 11.93
N LEU A 261 -5.44 -10.66 12.15
CA LEU A 261 -4.19 -10.00 12.47
C LEU A 261 -4.39 -9.16 13.73
N THR A 262 -3.48 -9.29 14.70
CA THR A 262 -3.49 -8.45 15.90
C THR A 262 -2.41 -7.38 15.83
N VAL A 263 -2.72 -6.21 16.39
CA VAL A 263 -1.75 -5.14 16.64
C VAL A 263 -1.63 -4.98 18.15
N THR A 264 -0.40 -5.04 18.66
CA THR A 264 -0.09 -4.81 20.06
C THR A 264 0.66 -3.48 20.24
N LYS A 265 0.44 -2.85 21.38
CA LYS A 265 1.20 -1.71 21.89
C LYS A 265 1.76 -2.09 23.26
N ASN A 266 3.09 -2.11 23.40
CA ASN A 266 3.78 -2.56 24.61
C ASN A 266 3.20 -3.91 25.11
N ASP A 267 3.17 -4.91 24.22
CA ASP A 267 2.64 -6.26 24.44
C ASP A 267 1.15 -6.38 24.73
N LYS A 268 0.39 -5.28 24.75
CA LYS A 268 -1.06 -5.28 24.92
C LYS A 268 -1.77 -5.16 23.58
N GLU A 269 -2.65 -6.10 23.25
CA GLU A 269 -3.52 -6.01 22.07
C GLU A 269 -4.39 -4.74 22.11
N ILE A 270 -4.35 -3.98 21.02
CA ILE A 270 -5.17 -2.78 20.79
C ILE A 270 -6.04 -2.89 19.55
N CYS A 271 -5.85 -3.93 18.73
CA CYS A 271 -6.67 -4.21 17.57
C CYS A 271 -6.61 -5.69 17.20
N ASN A 272 -7.75 -6.23 16.82
CA ASN A 272 -7.90 -7.56 16.23
C ASN A 272 -8.70 -7.42 14.92
N SER A 273 -7.98 -7.47 13.80
CA SER A 273 -8.55 -7.36 12.46
C SER A 273 -8.91 -8.75 11.93
N VAL A 274 -10.20 -9.06 11.83
CA VAL A 274 -10.70 -10.39 11.46
C VAL A 274 -11.03 -10.45 9.97
N ALA A 275 -10.55 -11.49 9.29
CA ALA A 275 -10.85 -11.75 7.88
C ALA A 275 -12.24 -12.36 7.71
N THR A 276 -12.97 -11.86 6.71
CA THR A 276 -14.29 -12.37 6.28
C THR A 276 -14.13 -12.96 4.89
N TYR A 277 -14.64 -14.19 4.67
CA TYR A 277 -14.50 -14.91 3.41
C TYR A 277 -15.82 -15.01 2.66
N GLY A 278 -15.79 -14.88 1.33
CA GLY A 278 -16.93 -15.18 0.47
C GLY A 278 -18.20 -14.36 0.77
N ALA A 279 -18.07 -13.14 1.31
CA ALA A 279 -19.24 -12.34 1.72
C ALA A 279 -20.13 -11.89 0.53
N ALA A 280 -19.60 -11.95 -0.70
CA ALA A 280 -20.33 -11.68 -1.93
C ALA A 280 -19.90 -12.65 -3.05
N PRO A 281 -20.74 -12.88 -4.08
CA PRO A 281 -20.44 -13.82 -5.16
C PRO A 281 -19.10 -13.59 -5.86
N GLY A 282 -18.63 -12.33 -5.92
CA GLY A 282 -17.36 -11.97 -6.53
C GLY A 282 -16.11 -12.57 -5.87
N TYR A 283 -16.26 -13.13 -4.67
CA TYR A 283 -15.19 -13.72 -3.84
C TYR A 283 -15.32 -15.24 -3.69
N ILE A 284 -16.16 -15.85 -4.53
CA ILE A 284 -16.44 -17.28 -4.52
C ILE A 284 -16.15 -17.79 -5.92
N ASP A 285 -15.13 -18.64 -6.04
CA ASP A 285 -14.75 -19.18 -7.32
C ASP A 285 -15.78 -20.22 -7.77
N SER A 286 -16.56 -19.82 -8.79
CA SER A 286 -17.61 -20.67 -9.38
C SER A 286 -17.05 -21.78 -10.28
N ASN A 287 -15.81 -21.59 -10.75
CA ASN A 287 -15.11 -22.51 -11.63
C ASN A 287 -13.83 -22.97 -10.94
N MET A 288 -13.88 -24.09 -10.20
CA MET A 288 -12.63 -24.80 -9.94
C MET A 288 -12.00 -25.11 -11.30
N MET A 289 -10.77 -24.63 -11.49
CA MET A 289 -9.93 -24.93 -12.65
C MET A 289 -10.06 -26.42 -13.01
N PRO A 290 -10.63 -26.77 -14.17
CA PRO A 290 -10.67 -28.16 -14.62
C PRO A 290 -9.24 -28.59 -14.96
N GLY A 291 -8.50 -29.10 -13.97
CA GLY A 291 -7.09 -29.47 -14.15
C GLY A 291 -6.23 -29.51 -12.89
N MET A 292 -6.66 -28.96 -11.75
CA MET A 292 -5.97 -29.25 -10.48
C MET A 292 -6.26 -30.69 -10.09
N ASN A 293 -5.33 -31.57 -10.45
CA ASN A 293 -5.37 -32.97 -10.10
C ASN A 293 -5.17 -33.10 -8.58
N MET A 294 -6.27 -33.29 -7.85
CA MET A 294 -6.31 -33.45 -6.39
C MET A 294 -5.53 -34.68 -5.89
N THR A 295 -4.93 -35.48 -6.77
CA THR A 295 -4.08 -36.63 -6.39
C THR A 295 -2.81 -36.24 -5.63
N GLY A 296 -2.41 -34.96 -5.64
CA GLY A 296 -1.24 -34.46 -4.89
C GLY A 296 -1.51 -34.14 -3.41
N MET A 297 -2.77 -34.04 -2.98
CA MET A 297 -3.12 -33.77 -1.59
C MET A 297 -3.13 -35.08 -0.76
N GLN A 298 -1.94 -35.65 -0.55
CA GLN A 298 -1.71 -36.73 0.41
C GLN A 298 -1.98 -36.20 1.82
N GLY A 299 -3.22 -36.34 2.27
CA GLY A 299 -3.73 -35.82 3.55
C GLY A 299 -5.25 -35.71 3.59
N MET A 300 -5.91 -35.64 2.42
CA MET A 300 -7.38 -35.61 2.30
C MET A 300 -8.01 -36.99 2.10
N GLU A 301 -7.22 -38.08 2.08
CA GLU A 301 -7.75 -39.46 1.90
C GLU A 301 -8.72 -39.86 3.02
N GLY A 302 -8.61 -39.27 4.22
CA GLY A 302 -9.53 -39.48 5.33
C GLY A 302 -10.91 -38.84 5.18
N MET A 303 -11.14 -38.01 4.14
CA MET A 303 -12.44 -37.36 3.88
C MET A 303 -13.24 -38.00 2.74
N LYS A 304 -12.70 -39.05 2.08
CA LYS A 304 -13.47 -39.89 1.15
C LYS A 304 -14.56 -40.64 1.92
N GLY A 305 -15.83 -40.21 1.77
CA GLY A 305 -17.00 -40.95 2.28
C GLY A 305 -17.99 -40.14 3.10
N MET A 306 -17.79 -38.83 3.30
CA MET A 306 -18.83 -37.99 3.89
C MET A 306 -19.96 -37.72 2.88
N PRO A 307 -21.23 -38.04 3.19
CA PRO A 307 -22.36 -37.74 2.32
C PRO A 307 -22.42 -36.22 2.05
N GLY A 308 -22.26 -35.82 0.78
CA GLY A 308 -22.30 -34.40 0.36
C GLY A 308 -20.98 -33.81 -0.16
N MET A 309 -19.86 -34.56 -0.12
CA MET A 309 -18.55 -34.14 -0.64
C MET A 309 -18.32 -34.41 -2.13
N ASP A 310 -19.30 -34.97 -2.85
CA ASP A 310 -19.18 -35.23 -4.30
C ASP A 310 -19.27 -33.95 -5.16
N LYS A 311 -19.48 -32.78 -4.53
CA LYS A 311 -19.42 -31.49 -5.20
C LYS A 311 -18.14 -30.77 -4.78
N PRO A 312 -17.32 -30.29 -5.74
CA PRO A 312 -16.18 -29.45 -5.40
C PRO A 312 -16.67 -28.28 -4.55
N MET A 313 -16.13 -28.16 -3.33
CA MET A 313 -16.44 -27.01 -2.49
C MET A 313 -15.88 -25.78 -3.19
N ALA A 314 -16.74 -24.81 -3.49
CA ALA A 314 -16.31 -23.55 -4.06
C ALA A 314 -15.26 -22.92 -3.13
N MET A 315 -14.13 -22.48 -3.71
CA MET A 315 -13.10 -21.78 -2.96
C MET A 315 -13.65 -20.40 -2.60
N MET A 316 -13.54 -20.04 -1.32
CA MET A 316 -13.91 -18.71 -0.84
C MET A 316 -12.63 -17.94 -0.55
N HIS A 317 -12.62 -16.67 -0.91
CA HIS A 317 -11.48 -15.79 -0.73
C HIS A 317 -11.78 -14.69 0.29
N VAL A 318 -10.73 -14.10 0.86
CA VAL A 318 -10.87 -12.91 1.72
C VAL A 318 -11.62 -11.83 0.95
N SER A 319 -12.76 -11.44 1.52
CA SER A 319 -13.71 -10.48 0.94
C SER A 319 -13.81 -9.17 1.73
N ASN A 320 -13.26 -9.16 2.94
CA ASN A 320 -13.13 -7.99 3.79
C ASN A 320 -12.22 -8.35 4.98
N ILE A 321 -11.52 -7.36 5.55
CA ILE A 321 -10.81 -7.50 6.84
C ILE A 321 -11.29 -6.36 7.73
N SER A 322 -11.72 -6.65 8.96
CA SER A 322 -12.26 -5.60 9.83
C SER A 322 -11.19 -4.59 10.25
N SER A 323 -11.47 -3.31 10.10
CA SER A 323 -10.62 -2.22 10.60
C SER A 323 -10.95 -1.87 12.05
N CYS A 324 -9.95 -1.44 12.83
CA CYS A 324 -10.14 -0.92 14.17
C CYS A 324 -10.08 0.61 14.14
N TYR A 325 -11.16 1.31 14.49
CA TYR A 325 -11.17 2.77 14.62
C TYR A 325 -11.28 3.17 16.09
N LYS A 326 -10.53 4.21 16.47
CA LYS A 326 -10.45 4.75 17.83
C LYS A 326 -10.25 3.63 18.86
N PRO A 327 -9.19 2.82 18.74
CA PRO A 327 -8.97 1.70 19.65
C PRO A 327 -8.85 2.18 21.10
N ASP A 328 -9.14 1.29 22.05
CA ASP A 328 -8.76 1.53 23.43
C ASP A 328 -7.25 1.74 23.52
N ASN A 329 -6.79 2.64 24.40
CA ASN A 329 -5.37 3.00 24.50
C ASN A 329 -4.78 3.58 23.20
N ALA A 330 -5.58 4.34 22.45
CA ALA A 330 -5.16 5.01 21.20
C ALA A 330 -4.02 6.04 21.38
N GLU A 331 -3.89 6.66 22.55
CA GLU A 331 -2.78 7.58 22.83
C GLU A 331 -1.45 6.84 22.88
N PHE A 332 -0.38 7.42 22.34
CA PHE A 332 0.96 6.85 22.40
C PHE A 332 2.04 7.91 22.62
N LYS A 333 3.18 7.43 23.08
CA LYS A 333 4.37 8.21 23.40
C LYS A 333 5.56 7.74 22.60
N THR A 334 6.51 8.64 22.45
CA THR A 334 7.84 8.32 21.94
C THR A 334 8.43 7.16 22.74
N GLY A 335 8.86 6.10 22.05
CA GLY A 335 9.41 4.89 22.65
C GLY A 335 8.41 3.77 22.91
N ASP A 336 7.09 4.02 22.79
CA ASP A 336 6.10 2.93 22.78
C ASP A 336 6.42 1.96 21.61
N GLU A 337 6.33 0.67 21.88
CA GLU A 337 6.60 -0.41 20.93
C GLU A 337 5.30 -0.93 20.32
N PHE A 338 5.29 -1.09 18.99
CA PHE A 338 4.19 -1.64 18.22
C PHE A 338 4.63 -2.92 17.50
N GLN A 339 3.80 -3.95 17.55
CA GLN A 339 4.04 -5.20 16.86
C GLN A 339 2.75 -5.73 16.25
N ILE A 340 2.89 -6.44 15.13
CA ILE A 340 1.79 -7.17 14.53
C ILE A 340 2.05 -8.67 14.56
N LYS A 341 0.95 -9.42 14.66
CA LYS A 341 0.94 -10.87 14.57
C LYS A 341 -0.18 -11.34 13.65
N ALA A 342 0.17 -12.02 12.57
CA ALA A 342 -0.75 -12.60 11.61
C ALA A 342 -1.01 -14.07 11.93
N PHE A 343 -2.27 -14.49 11.93
CA PHE A 343 -2.69 -15.85 12.29
C PHE A 343 -3.34 -16.56 11.11
N TYR A 344 -2.88 -17.77 10.84
CA TYR A 344 -3.30 -18.59 9.71
C TYR A 344 -3.84 -19.94 10.18
N ASP A 345 -4.94 -20.38 9.58
CA ASP A 345 -5.55 -21.70 9.83
C ASP A 345 -6.10 -22.29 8.52
N MET A 346 -5.27 -23.13 7.91
CA MET A 346 -5.52 -23.78 6.62
C MET A 346 -6.62 -24.84 6.68
N THR A 347 -7.03 -25.24 7.90
CA THR A 347 -8.16 -26.15 8.11
C THR A 347 -9.49 -25.42 8.08
N LYS A 348 -9.48 -24.12 8.37
CA LYS A 348 -10.65 -23.24 8.36
C LYS A 348 -10.85 -22.53 7.03
N HIS A 349 -9.75 -22.01 6.46
CA HIS A 349 -9.75 -21.32 5.17
C HIS A 349 -8.59 -21.88 4.34
N MET A 350 -8.85 -22.28 3.10
CA MET A 350 -7.79 -22.82 2.25
C MET A 350 -6.82 -21.69 1.88
N GLY A 351 -5.51 -21.93 2.02
CA GLY A 351 -4.49 -21.02 1.51
C GLY A 351 -4.32 -21.12 -0.01
N MET A 352 -3.60 -20.17 -0.59
CA MET A 352 -3.23 -20.22 -2.01
C MET A 352 -2.09 -21.21 -2.25
N TYR A 353 -2.13 -21.87 -3.40
CA TYR A 353 -1.10 -22.81 -3.83
C TYR A 353 -0.63 -22.45 -5.24
N GLU A 354 0.69 -22.50 -5.42
CA GLU A 354 1.34 -22.36 -6.70
C GLU A 354 1.08 -23.55 -7.61
N ALA A 355 1.37 -23.40 -8.90
CA ALA A 355 1.21 -24.47 -9.89
C ALA A 355 2.05 -25.74 -9.59
N ASP A 356 3.11 -25.62 -8.77
CA ASP A 356 3.93 -26.74 -8.32
C ASP A 356 3.37 -27.45 -7.06
N GLY A 357 2.22 -26.99 -6.56
CA GLY A 357 1.54 -27.53 -5.38
C GLY A 357 2.13 -27.05 -4.04
N LYS A 358 3.13 -26.15 -4.05
CA LYS A 358 3.57 -25.48 -2.82
C LYS A 358 2.59 -24.39 -2.45
N MET A 359 2.45 -24.16 -1.15
CA MET A 359 1.67 -23.04 -0.65
C MET A 359 2.36 -21.74 -1.04
N SER A 360 1.59 -20.78 -1.54
CA SER A 360 2.07 -19.43 -1.83
C SER A 360 2.61 -18.77 -0.56
N PRO A 361 3.55 -17.82 -0.69
CA PRO A 361 3.93 -16.97 0.41
C PRO A 361 2.72 -16.29 1.06
N ILE A 362 2.85 -15.96 2.34
CA ILE A 362 1.79 -15.33 3.13
C ILE A 362 2.18 -13.93 3.57
N MET A 363 1.18 -13.05 3.70
CA MET A 363 1.35 -11.67 4.15
C MET A 363 0.70 -11.38 5.50
N GLY A 364 1.18 -10.32 6.14
CA GLY A 364 0.56 -9.76 7.33
C GLY A 364 0.96 -8.31 7.45
N ILE A 365 0.07 -7.41 7.05
CA ILE A 365 0.33 -5.97 7.02
C ILE A 365 -0.72 -5.27 7.88
N SER A 366 -0.29 -4.24 8.61
CA SER A 366 -1.21 -3.27 9.20
C SER A 366 -0.74 -1.85 8.90
N ILE A 367 -1.65 -1.02 8.36
CA ILE A 367 -1.45 0.41 8.22
C ILE A 367 -2.15 1.10 9.39
N MET A 368 -1.37 1.71 10.27
CA MET A 368 -1.91 2.57 11.32
C MET A 368 -1.97 4.02 10.83
N TYR A 369 -3.13 4.64 10.97
CA TYR A 369 -3.35 6.07 10.73
C TYR A 369 -3.28 6.80 12.06
N VAL A 370 -2.31 7.69 12.22
CA VAL A 370 -2.02 8.37 13.49
C VAL A 370 -2.13 9.88 13.35
N VAL A 371 -2.59 10.56 14.39
CA VAL A 371 -2.52 12.02 14.53
C VAL A 371 -1.27 12.33 15.37
N PRO A 372 -0.21 12.89 14.78
CA PRO A 372 0.96 13.33 15.55
C PRO A 372 0.54 14.43 16.53
N GLN A 373 0.98 14.34 17.79
CA GLN A 373 0.86 15.50 18.68
C GLN A 373 1.80 16.59 18.14
N MET A 374 1.23 17.72 17.75
CA MET A 374 2.03 18.91 17.50
C MET A 374 2.75 19.24 18.81
N LYS A 375 4.08 19.18 18.81
CA LYS A 375 4.86 19.72 19.92
C LYS A 375 4.34 21.13 20.13
N LYS A 376 3.69 21.39 21.28
CA LYS A 376 3.42 22.76 21.71
C LYS A 376 4.77 23.43 21.60
N MET A 377 4.92 24.38 20.67
CA MET A 377 6.03 25.30 20.74
C MET A 377 5.82 25.97 22.09
N THR A 378 6.53 25.49 23.10
CA THR A 378 6.60 26.14 24.39
C THR A 378 7.20 27.48 24.05
N GLY A 379 6.32 28.47 23.90
CA GLY A 379 6.72 29.85 23.79
C GLY A 379 7.65 30.08 24.96
N GLY A 380 8.92 30.32 24.66
CA GLY A 380 9.84 30.82 25.66
C GLY A 380 9.20 32.10 26.18
N GLU A 381 8.60 32.01 27.36
CA GLU A 381 8.52 33.15 28.26
C GLU A 381 9.97 33.55 28.52
N ASN A 382 10.50 34.40 27.66
CA ASN A 382 11.64 35.22 28.01
C ASN A 382 11.17 36.10 29.16
N GLY A 383 11.57 35.68 30.36
CA GLY A 383 11.46 36.49 31.55
C GLY A 383 12.13 37.84 31.36
N GLY A 384 11.41 38.87 31.81
CA GLY A 384 11.97 40.03 32.49
C GLY A 384 13.05 40.84 31.78
N GLU A 385 12.65 41.97 31.22
CA GLU A 385 13.45 43.18 31.41
C GLU A 385 12.56 44.39 31.68
N ASN A 386 12.76 44.97 32.87
CA ASN A 386 12.26 46.27 33.27
C ASN A 386 12.80 47.33 32.32
N GLY A 387 11.90 48.05 31.63
CA GLY A 387 12.29 49.18 30.78
C GLY A 387 11.22 50.27 30.76
N LYS A 388 11.36 51.23 31.68
CA LYS A 388 10.62 52.50 31.69
C LYS A 388 10.82 53.27 30.38
N GLY A 389 9.72 53.83 29.88
CA GLY A 389 9.68 55.23 29.43
C GLY A 389 9.75 55.49 27.93
N GLY A 390 8.94 56.47 27.50
CA GLY A 390 9.17 57.22 26.27
C GLY A 390 8.08 57.07 25.22
N GLY A 391 6.99 57.83 25.37
CA GLY A 391 6.06 58.05 24.26
C GLY A 391 6.69 58.91 23.16
N MET A 392 6.25 58.71 21.92
CA MET A 392 6.23 59.75 20.91
C MET A 392 5.10 59.50 19.91
N LYS A 393 4.25 60.51 19.78
CA LYS A 393 3.23 60.70 18.75
C LYS A 393 3.89 61.12 17.43
N GLY A 394 3.21 60.81 16.33
CA GLY A 394 3.43 61.34 14.98
C GLY A 394 3.41 60.19 13.97
N GLY A 395 2.58 60.13 12.93
CA GLY A 395 1.88 61.18 12.19
C GLY A 395 2.27 61.04 10.71
N MET A 396 1.28 61.14 9.82
CA MET A 396 1.34 61.42 8.37
C MET A 396 1.20 60.26 7.37
N ASN A 397 0.01 60.28 6.74
CA ASN A 397 -0.30 60.17 5.31
C ASN A 397 0.86 60.15 4.31
N GLY A 398 0.69 59.34 3.25
CA GLY A 398 1.42 59.47 1.99
C GLY A 398 0.83 58.59 0.88
N THR A 399 -0.05 59.18 0.07
CA THR A 399 -0.57 58.69 -1.21
C THR A 399 0.48 58.88 -2.32
N MET A 400 0.64 57.93 -3.24
CA MET A 400 1.13 58.08 -4.64
C MET A 400 0.77 56.78 -5.39
N THR A 401 -0.19 56.71 -6.32
CA THR A 401 -0.25 57.14 -7.74
C THR A 401 0.93 56.73 -8.63
N GLY A 402 0.63 55.84 -9.59
CA GLY A 402 0.98 56.02 -11.02
C GLY A 402 2.23 55.31 -11.55
N GLY A 403 2.09 54.54 -12.62
CA GLY A 403 3.23 54.09 -13.43
C GLY A 403 2.96 52.92 -14.38
N THR A 404 2.32 53.21 -15.51
CA THR A 404 2.25 52.37 -16.72
C THR A 404 3.63 52.09 -17.32
N GLY A 405 3.84 50.89 -17.86
CA GLY A 405 5.03 50.56 -18.67
C GLY A 405 4.78 49.40 -19.62
N VAL A 406 4.69 49.73 -20.91
CA VAL A 406 4.53 48.84 -22.08
C VAL A 406 5.91 48.42 -22.59
N SER A 407 6.09 47.14 -22.95
CA SER A 407 6.82 46.61 -24.12
C SER A 407 6.86 45.08 -24.00
N GLY A 408 6.61 44.24 -25.01
CA GLY A 408 6.91 44.37 -26.43
C GLY A 408 8.12 43.49 -26.76
N GLY A 409 7.92 42.19 -26.97
CA GLY A 409 9.00 41.24 -27.27
C GLY A 409 8.50 40.03 -28.06
N LYS A 410 8.85 40.02 -29.35
CA LYS A 410 8.47 39.06 -30.41
C LYS A 410 9.29 37.77 -30.34
N ASN A 411 8.60 36.65 -30.62
CA ASN A 411 8.88 35.66 -31.68
C ASN A 411 10.24 34.91 -31.68
N SER A 412 10.18 33.59 -31.53
CA SER A 412 10.95 32.65 -32.37
C SER A 412 10.40 31.22 -32.25
N THR A 413 9.68 30.82 -33.28
CA THR A 413 9.43 29.45 -33.74
C THR A 413 10.73 28.76 -34.16
N MET A 414 10.82 27.43 -34.02
CA MET A 414 11.71 26.47 -34.73
C MET A 414 11.41 25.03 -34.19
N PRO A 415 11.72 23.93 -34.92
CA PRO A 415 10.76 23.25 -35.79
C PRO A 415 10.48 21.78 -35.41
N GLU A 416 9.47 21.22 -36.06
CA GLU A 416 9.20 19.79 -36.20
C GLU A 416 10.45 19.01 -36.67
N MET A 417 10.69 17.87 -36.04
CA MET A 417 11.40 16.75 -36.66
C MET A 417 10.53 15.50 -36.57
N SER A 418 9.97 15.15 -37.72
CA SER A 418 9.37 13.86 -38.03
C SER A 418 10.48 12.83 -38.26
N LEU A 419 10.43 11.72 -37.53
CA LEU A 419 11.16 10.49 -37.86
C LEU A 419 10.24 9.31 -37.56
N GLY A 420 9.62 8.80 -38.62
CA GLY A 420 8.98 7.49 -38.60
C GLY A 420 10.03 6.38 -38.61
N MET A 421 9.87 5.37 -37.77
CA MET A 421 10.53 4.09 -37.96
C MET A 421 9.59 2.94 -37.58
N LYS A 422 9.69 1.92 -38.42
CA LYS A 422 8.81 0.76 -38.59
C LYS A 422 9.05 -0.30 -37.51
N ASN A 423 8.00 -1.10 -37.30
CA ASN A 423 8.00 -2.39 -36.60
C ASN A 423 9.17 -3.31 -36.96
N SER A 424 9.71 -3.99 -35.96
CA SER A 424 10.24 -5.35 -36.10
C SER A 424 10.19 -6.09 -34.77
N VAL A 425 9.49 -7.22 -34.80
CA VAL A 425 9.42 -8.28 -33.79
C VAL A 425 10.79 -8.95 -33.65
N GLY A 426 11.21 -9.25 -32.43
CA GLY A 426 12.43 -10.03 -32.17
C GLY A 426 12.45 -10.60 -30.76
N ILE A 427 12.17 -11.90 -30.67
CA ILE A 427 12.36 -12.76 -29.49
C ILE A 427 13.86 -13.02 -29.34
N ALA A 428 14.45 -12.76 -28.17
CA ALA A 428 15.68 -13.41 -27.72
C ALA A 428 15.82 -13.30 -26.20
N GLY A 429 15.99 -14.45 -25.55
CA GLY A 429 16.15 -14.58 -24.11
C GLY A 429 17.59 -14.53 -23.62
N LEU A 430 17.66 -14.41 -22.29
CA LEU A 430 18.70 -14.79 -21.34
C LEU A 430 20.14 -14.23 -21.43
N ALA A 431 20.57 -13.86 -20.21
CA ALA A 431 21.92 -13.83 -19.64
C ALA A 431 22.80 -12.60 -19.90
N ALA A 432 22.95 -11.76 -18.87
CA ALA A 432 24.25 -11.44 -18.28
C ALA A 432 24.08 -10.64 -16.97
N ALA A 433 24.65 -11.17 -15.90
CA ALA A 433 25.01 -10.40 -14.71
C ALA A 433 26.31 -9.62 -14.97
N VAL A 434 26.50 -8.50 -14.27
CA VAL A 434 27.74 -7.99 -13.62
C VAL A 434 27.72 -6.45 -13.49
N PHE A 435 27.87 -5.98 -12.25
CA PHE A 435 28.42 -4.71 -11.71
C PHE A 435 28.36 -3.41 -12.53
N VAL A 436 27.94 -2.31 -11.88
CA VAL A 436 28.80 -1.19 -11.43
C VAL A 436 27.99 -0.24 -10.52
N ALA A 437 28.56 0.04 -9.34
CA ALA A 437 28.21 1.18 -8.50
C ALA A 437 28.86 2.45 -9.04
N LEU A 438 28.17 3.59 -9.03
CA LEU A 438 28.63 4.94 -8.65
C LEU A 438 27.71 6.03 -9.24
N LEU A 439 27.46 7.06 -8.41
CA LEU A 439 27.08 8.44 -8.74
C LEU A 439 25.60 8.73 -9.10
N ILE A 440 24.78 9.02 -8.07
CA ILE A 440 24.31 10.36 -7.63
C ILE A 440 23.18 10.18 -6.62
#